data_AF-A0A3D2FDF2-F1
#
_entry.id   AF-A0A3D2FDF2-F1
#
_cell.length_a   1.000
_cell.length_b   1.000
_cell.length_c   1.000
_cell.angle_alpha   90.00
_cell.angle_beta   90.00
_cell.angle_gamma   90.00
#
_symmetry.space_group_name_H-M   'P 1'
#
loop_
_entity.id
_entity.type
_entity.pdbx_description
1 polymer ?
#
loop_
_entity_poly.entity_id
_entity_poly.type
_entity_poly.pdbx_seq_one_letter_code
_entity_poly.pdbx_strand_id
1 'polypeptide(L)'
;AALELCGQHCDVYLMWPEVKDALAGRMKAVNQVAEKYDRTLDYGLRVHMIVRDTEKEAQEYAEYITSKLDDEYGRMIRERALDSTSLGVSHQAKNRELANEFGYIEPNLWTGVGRARSGCGAALVGSADQVLSKIEDYKKMGIRAFIFSGYPHIEEAEYFGKLVMPHLETCSLPHTYGRVPAATPLTPLAAGARR
;
A
#
# COMPACT_ATOMS: atom_id res chain seq x y z
N ALA A 1 -11.83 -17.64 5.77
CA ALA A 1 -11.41 -17.18 7.10
C ALA A 1 -11.13 -15.66 7.11
N ALA A 2 -10.06 -15.16 6.48
CA ALA A 2 -9.72 -13.73 6.51
C ALA A 2 -10.80 -12.81 5.90
N LEU A 3 -11.32 -13.13 4.70
CA LEU A 3 -12.39 -12.34 4.07
C LEU A 3 -13.67 -12.30 4.92
N GLU A 4 -14.04 -13.42 5.55
CA GLU A 4 -15.21 -13.51 6.44
C GLU A 4 -15.05 -12.60 7.66
N LEU A 5 -13.91 -12.71 8.34
CA LEU A 5 -13.56 -11.84 9.47
C LEU A 5 -13.59 -10.36 9.07
N CYS A 6 -13.05 -10.03 7.90
CA CYS A 6 -13.04 -8.66 7.40
C CYS A 6 -14.45 -8.15 7.07
N GLY A 7 -15.26 -8.93 6.37
CA GLY A 7 -16.64 -8.55 6.06
C GLY A 7 -17.45 -8.27 7.33
N GLN A 8 -17.26 -9.10 8.36
CA GLN A 8 -17.98 -8.97 9.62
C GLN A 8 -17.49 -7.80 10.49
N HIS A 9 -16.18 -7.49 10.50
CA HIS A 9 -15.61 -6.58 11.51
C HIS A 9 -14.76 -5.43 10.99
N CYS A 10 -14.18 -5.51 9.79
CA CYS A 10 -13.34 -4.42 9.30
C CYS A 10 -14.20 -3.20 8.95
N ASP A 11 -13.61 -2.03 9.11
CA ASP A 11 -14.15 -0.77 8.61
C ASP A 11 -13.47 -0.38 7.30
N VAL A 12 -12.16 -0.64 7.25
CA VAL A 12 -11.32 -0.43 6.07
C VAL A 12 -10.63 -1.75 5.74
N TYR A 13 -10.85 -2.26 4.54
CA TYR A 13 -10.14 -3.44 4.02
C TYR A 13 -8.85 -3.01 3.31
N LEU A 14 -7.71 -3.29 3.94
CA LEU A 14 -6.39 -2.90 3.44
C LEU A 14 -5.87 -3.93 2.41
N MET A 15 -5.45 -3.45 1.24
CA MET A 15 -4.96 -4.27 0.14
C MET A 15 -3.48 -3.98 -0.18
N TRP A 16 -2.82 -5.01 -0.70
CA TRP A 16 -1.50 -4.91 -1.31
C TRP A 16 -1.61 -4.29 -2.72
N PRO A 17 -0.53 -3.71 -3.25
CA PRO A 17 -0.56 -3.10 -4.56
C PRO A 17 -0.57 -4.19 -5.64
N GLU A 18 -1.58 -4.13 -6.50
CA GLU A 18 -1.81 -5.02 -7.65
C GLU A 18 -2.37 -4.21 -8.81
N VAL A 19 -2.53 -4.85 -9.98
CA VAL A 19 -3.22 -4.24 -11.13
C VAL A 19 -4.66 -3.87 -10.77
N LYS A 20 -5.19 -2.80 -11.37
CA LYS A 20 -6.50 -2.21 -11.04
C LYS A 20 -7.64 -3.23 -11.12
N ASP A 21 -7.62 -4.13 -12.10
CA ASP A 21 -8.65 -5.16 -12.26
C ASP A 21 -8.65 -6.16 -11.10
N ALA A 22 -7.46 -6.53 -10.61
CA ALA A 22 -7.34 -7.41 -9.46
C ALA A 22 -7.83 -6.73 -8.18
N LEU A 23 -7.46 -5.46 -7.98
CA LEU A 23 -7.97 -4.64 -6.87
C LEU A 23 -9.50 -4.55 -6.91
N ALA A 24 -10.08 -4.22 -8.07
CA ALA A 24 -11.53 -4.15 -8.24
C ALA A 24 -12.22 -5.48 -7.94
N GLY A 25 -11.63 -6.60 -8.38
CA GLY A 25 -12.11 -7.94 -8.05
C GLY A 25 -12.12 -8.21 -6.54
N ARG A 26 -11.07 -7.82 -5.82
CA ARG A 26 -11.00 -7.96 -4.35
C ARG A 26 -12.01 -7.10 -3.62
N MET A 27 -12.16 -5.84 -4.05
CA MET A 27 -13.13 -4.92 -3.48
C MET A 27 -14.54 -5.51 -3.59
N LYS A 28 -14.91 -6.02 -4.77
CA LYS A 28 -16.18 -6.73 -4.98
C LYS A 28 -16.31 -7.96 -4.08
N ALA A 29 -15.28 -8.79 -4.02
CA ALA A 29 -15.32 -10.04 -3.26
C ALA A 29 -15.51 -9.80 -1.75
N VAL A 30 -14.80 -8.83 -1.15
CA VAL A 30 -14.97 -8.53 0.27
C VAL A 30 -16.28 -7.81 0.55
N ASN A 31 -16.76 -6.95 -0.37
CA ASN A 31 -18.06 -6.30 -0.24
C ASN A 31 -19.22 -7.31 -0.20
N GLN A 32 -19.19 -8.31 -1.09
CA GLN A 32 -20.18 -9.41 -1.12
C GLN A 32 -20.24 -10.19 0.19
N VAL A 33 -19.14 -10.24 0.94
CA VAL A 33 -19.12 -10.86 2.27
C VAL A 33 -19.72 -9.91 3.30
N ALA A 34 -19.34 -8.63 3.28
CA ALA A 34 -19.88 -7.61 4.18
C ALA A 34 -21.40 -7.42 4.04
N GLU A 35 -21.94 -7.55 2.81
CA GLU A 35 -23.37 -7.49 2.52
C GLU A 35 -24.17 -8.56 3.28
N LYS A 36 -23.58 -9.74 3.55
CA LYS A 36 -24.24 -10.79 4.36
C LYS A 36 -24.43 -10.40 5.83
N TYR A 37 -23.73 -9.37 6.27
CA TYR A 37 -23.78 -8.80 7.62
C TYR A 37 -24.43 -7.43 7.65
N ASP A 38 -25.10 -7.00 6.57
CA ASP A 38 -25.70 -5.67 6.41
C ASP A 38 -24.70 -4.52 6.57
N ARG A 39 -23.44 -4.75 6.15
CA ARG A 39 -22.34 -3.77 6.25
C ARG A 39 -21.81 -3.40 4.87
N THR A 40 -21.26 -2.20 4.79
CA THR A 40 -20.39 -1.75 3.70
C THR A 40 -19.01 -1.43 4.25
N LEU A 41 -17.99 -1.56 3.40
CA LEU A 41 -16.60 -1.35 3.77
C LEU A 41 -15.99 -0.19 2.98
N ASP A 42 -15.05 0.51 3.60
CA ASP A 42 -14.06 1.29 2.85
C ASP A 42 -12.85 0.43 2.48
N TYR A 43 -12.02 0.97 1.60
CA TYR A 43 -10.86 0.28 1.07
C TYR A 43 -9.60 1.10 1.27
N GLY A 44 -8.54 0.40 1.65
CA GLY A 44 -7.21 0.98 1.84
C GLY A 44 -6.19 0.36 0.88
N LEU A 45 -5.18 1.13 0.50
CA LEU A 45 -4.05 0.64 -0.29
C LEU A 45 -2.73 0.90 0.42
N ARG A 46 -1.93 -0.17 0.57
CA ARG A 46 -0.55 -0.09 1.03
C ARG A 46 0.37 -0.06 -0.19
N VAL A 47 1.11 1.03 -0.41
CA VAL A 47 2.01 1.15 -1.58
C VAL A 47 3.25 1.97 -1.24
N HIS A 48 4.41 1.62 -1.80
CA HIS A 48 5.61 2.45 -1.71
C HIS A 48 5.53 3.64 -2.66
N MET A 49 6.33 4.68 -2.43
CA MET A 49 6.39 5.88 -3.27
C MET A 49 7.85 6.15 -3.67
N ILE A 50 8.06 6.53 -4.92
CA ILE A 50 9.27 7.17 -5.44
C ILE A 50 8.81 8.32 -6.32
N VAL A 51 8.82 9.53 -5.76
CA VAL A 51 8.32 10.73 -6.43
C VAL A 51 9.48 11.69 -6.68
N ARG A 52 9.63 12.15 -7.92
CA ARG A 52 10.59 13.18 -8.30
C ARG A 52 9.91 14.25 -9.16
N ASP A 53 10.64 15.29 -9.55
CA ASP A 53 10.11 16.35 -10.39
C ASP A 53 9.78 15.80 -11.80
N THR A 54 10.61 14.87 -12.30
CA THR A 54 10.36 14.18 -13.58
C THR A 54 10.24 12.66 -13.43
N GLU A 55 9.57 12.02 -14.39
CA GLU A 55 9.49 10.56 -14.46
C GLU A 55 10.88 9.91 -14.53
N LYS A 56 11.76 10.49 -15.35
CA LYS A 56 13.10 9.98 -15.56
C LYS A 56 13.91 9.96 -14.26
N GLU A 57 13.88 11.04 -13.49
CA GLU A 57 14.56 11.09 -12.19
C GLU A 57 14.00 10.06 -11.21
N ALA A 58 12.68 9.81 -11.23
CA ALA A 58 12.06 8.79 -10.38
C ALA A 58 12.51 7.38 -10.78
N GLN A 59 12.60 7.10 -12.08
CA GLN A 59 13.11 5.84 -12.63
C GLN A 59 14.59 5.64 -12.28
N GLU A 60 15.43 6.66 -12.50
CA GLU A 60 16.85 6.63 -12.14
C GLU A 60 17.04 6.40 -10.63
N TYR A 61 16.20 7.00 -9.79
CA TYR A 61 16.23 6.73 -8.36
C TYR A 61 15.78 5.31 -8.00
N ALA A 62 14.74 4.78 -8.67
CA ALA A 62 14.31 3.39 -8.51
C ALA A 62 15.43 2.40 -8.87
N GLU A 63 16.15 2.65 -9.96
CA GLU A 63 17.33 1.88 -10.34
C GLU A 63 18.45 2.03 -9.30
N TYR A 64 18.73 3.26 -8.87
CA TYR A 64 19.74 3.54 -7.85
C TYR A 64 19.46 2.76 -6.55
N ILE A 65 18.25 2.81 -6.00
CA ILE A 65 17.95 2.07 -4.78
C ILE A 65 18.06 0.56 -4.98
N THR A 66 17.72 0.03 -6.17
CA THR A 66 17.94 -1.40 -6.44
C THR A 66 19.40 -1.78 -6.58
N SER A 67 20.24 -0.88 -7.09
CA SER A 67 21.70 -1.12 -7.19
C SER A 67 22.35 -1.28 -5.82
N LYS A 68 21.70 -0.80 -4.75
CA LYS A 68 22.16 -0.96 -3.37
C LYS A 68 21.71 -2.27 -2.73
N LEU A 69 20.91 -3.07 -3.43
CA LEU A 69 20.42 -4.35 -2.92
C LEU A 69 21.43 -5.45 -3.25
N ASP A 70 21.78 -6.22 -2.23
CA ASP A 70 22.43 -7.51 -2.42
C ASP A 70 21.35 -8.54 -2.77
N ASP A 71 21.39 -9.07 -3.99
CA ASP A 71 20.42 -10.02 -4.51
C ASP A 71 20.42 -11.35 -3.73
N GLU A 72 21.57 -11.78 -3.17
CA GLU A 72 21.64 -12.98 -2.33
C GLU A 72 20.94 -12.75 -1.00
N TYR A 73 21.20 -11.60 -0.37
CA TYR A 73 20.54 -11.23 0.88
C TYR A 73 19.02 -11.08 0.68
N GLY A 74 18.61 -10.47 -0.43
CA GLY A 74 17.21 -10.38 -0.83
C GLY A 74 16.58 -11.76 -1.02
N ARG A 75 17.31 -12.73 -1.58
CA ARG A 75 16.84 -14.13 -1.75
C ARG A 75 16.63 -14.79 -0.40
N MET A 76 17.57 -14.66 0.54
CA MET A 76 17.45 -15.23 1.88
C MET A 76 16.25 -14.68 2.67
N ILE A 77 15.99 -13.36 2.61
CA ILE A 77 14.81 -12.76 3.25
C ILE A 77 13.51 -13.31 2.63
N ARG A 78 13.48 -13.47 1.30
CA ARG A 78 12.31 -14.01 0.60
C ARG A 78 12.02 -15.45 0.96
N GLU A 79 13.03 -16.32 0.97
CA GLU A 79 12.86 -17.74 1.29
C GLU A 79 12.28 -17.90 2.70
N ARG A 80 12.76 -17.12 3.67
CA ARG A 80 12.18 -17.07 5.02
C ARG A 80 10.74 -16.55 5.08
N ALA A 81 10.36 -15.65 4.18
CA ALA A 81 9.00 -15.12 4.11
C ALA A 81 8.04 -16.07 3.37
N LEU A 82 8.53 -16.89 2.44
CA LEU A 82 7.75 -17.91 1.73
C LEU A 82 7.35 -19.08 2.64
N ASP A 83 8.09 -19.31 3.73
CA ASP A 83 7.66 -20.22 4.81
C ASP A 83 6.36 -19.73 5.49
N SER A 84 6.05 -18.43 5.38
CA SER A 84 4.73 -17.87 5.71
C SER A 84 3.84 -17.89 4.47
N THR A 85 3.07 -18.97 4.30
CA THR A 85 2.13 -19.23 3.18
C THR A 85 0.89 -18.32 3.19
N SER A 86 1.04 -17.04 3.52
CA SER A 86 -0.08 -16.11 3.49
C SER A 86 -0.45 -15.73 2.06
N LEU A 87 -1.75 -15.54 1.84
CA LEU A 87 -2.28 -15.12 0.55
C LEU A 87 -1.68 -13.79 0.06
N GLY A 88 -1.31 -12.89 0.98
CA GLY A 88 -0.65 -11.63 0.64
C GLY A 88 0.75 -11.80 0.07
N VAL A 89 1.50 -12.81 0.52
CA VAL A 89 2.85 -13.12 0.03
C VAL A 89 2.78 -13.73 -1.38
N SER A 90 1.83 -14.63 -1.62
CA SER A 90 1.68 -15.25 -2.95
C SER A 90 1.27 -14.24 -4.03
N HIS A 91 0.42 -13.27 -3.70
CA HIS A 91 0.04 -12.22 -4.65
C HIS A 91 1.21 -11.33 -5.06
N GLN A 92 2.09 -10.99 -4.11
CA GLN A 92 3.27 -10.19 -4.42
C GLN A 92 4.30 -10.95 -5.24
N ALA A 93 4.43 -12.26 -5.03
CA ALA A 93 5.24 -13.11 -5.90
C ALA A 93 4.69 -13.12 -7.34
N LYS A 94 3.37 -13.34 -7.49
CA LYS A 94 2.70 -13.30 -8.80
C LYS A 94 2.88 -11.98 -9.53
N ASN A 95 2.81 -10.85 -8.82
CA ASN A 95 3.03 -9.54 -9.43
C ASN A 95 4.41 -9.42 -10.08
N ARG A 96 5.46 -9.95 -9.45
CA ARG A 96 6.81 -9.91 -10.03
C ARG A 96 6.91 -10.76 -11.31
N GLU A 97 6.20 -11.89 -11.36
CA GLU A 97 6.16 -12.73 -12.56
C GLU A 97 5.44 -12.06 -13.73
N LEU A 98 4.47 -11.18 -13.44
CA LEU A 98 3.73 -10.40 -14.44
C LEU A 98 4.42 -9.10 -14.84
N ALA A 99 5.51 -8.73 -14.16
CA ALA A 99 6.21 -7.49 -14.44
C ALA A 99 6.92 -7.56 -15.80
N ASN A 100 6.95 -6.44 -16.52
CA ASN A 100 7.74 -6.32 -17.74
C ASN A 100 9.25 -6.37 -17.43
N GLU A 101 10.09 -6.32 -18.47
CA GLU A 101 11.56 -6.35 -18.33
C GLU A 101 12.13 -5.25 -17.43
N PHE A 102 11.39 -4.14 -17.25
CA PHE A 102 11.75 -3.02 -16.39
C PHE A 102 11.17 -3.12 -14.97
N GLY A 103 10.45 -4.20 -14.65
CA GLY A 103 9.89 -4.46 -13.32
C GLY A 103 8.52 -3.82 -13.06
N TYR A 104 7.82 -3.31 -14.07
CA TYR A 104 6.50 -2.67 -13.95
C TYR A 104 5.37 -3.63 -14.30
N ILE A 105 4.32 -3.67 -13.48
CA ILE A 105 3.09 -4.45 -13.74
C ILE A 105 1.96 -3.61 -14.33
N GLU A 106 2.07 -2.29 -14.17
CA GLU A 106 1.20 -1.27 -14.74
C GLU A 106 2.02 0.01 -14.92
N PRO A 107 1.56 0.98 -15.74
CA PRO A 107 2.16 2.32 -15.76
C PRO A 107 2.36 2.86 -14.35
N ASN A 108 3.60 3.27 -14.08
CA ASN A 108 4.10 3.81 -12.82
C ASN A 108 3.98 2.88 -11.60
N LEU A 109 3.62 1.59 -11.75
CA LEU A 109 3.54 0.63 -10.65
C LEU A 109 4.67 -0.41 -10.76
N TRP A 110 5.73 -0.18 -10.00
CA TRP A 110 7.01 -0.90 -10.09
C TRP A 110 7.19 -1.88 -8.94
N THR A 111 7.63 -3.10 -9.24
CA THR A 111 7.73 -4.21 -8.28
C THR A 111 9.14 -4.46 -7.74
N GLY A 112 10.13 -3.66 -8.16
CA GLY A 112 11.53 -3.86 -7.79
C GLY A 112 11.79 -3.71 -6.28
N VAL A 113 10.96 -2.95 -5.55
CA VAL A 113 11.03 -2.89 -4.07
C VAL A 113 10.84 -4.26 -3.41
N GLY A 114 10.06 -5.14 -4.04
CA GLY A 114 9.86 -6.52 -3.60
C GLY A 114 11.11 -7.41 -3.75
N ARG A 115 12.23 -6.90 -4.31
CA ARG A 115 13.47 -7.66 -4.45
C ARG A 115 14.31 -7.74 -3.16
N ALA A 116 14.09 -6.89 -2.17
CA ALA A 116 14.94 -6.89 -0.97
C ALA A 116 14.17 -6.96 0.35
N ARG A 117 12.84 -6.99 0.32
CA ARG A 117 12.06 -6.98 1.55
C ARG A 117 10.82 -7.86 1.47
N SER A 118 10.50 -8.50 2.59
CA SER A 118 9.15 -8.99 2.90
C SER A 118 8.26 -7.80 3.32
N GLY A 119 7.12 -7.57 2.67
CA GLY A 119 6.25 -6.45 3.04
C GLY A 119 5.40 -5.93 1.89
N CYS A 120 5.52 -4.65 1.55
CA CYS A 120 4.85 -4.05 0.39
C CYS A 120 5.75 -4.19 -0.84
N GLY A 121 5.32 -5.02 -1.80
CA GLY A 121 6.13 -5.45 -2.93
C GLY A 121 6.12 -4.54 -4.16
N ALA A 122 5.38 -3.43 -4.15
CA ALA A 122 5.39 -2.47 -5.25
C ALA A 122 5.40 -1.00 -4.77
N ALA A 123 5.88 -0.12 -5.65
CA ALA A 123 5.96 1.31 -5.48
C ALA A 123 5.31 2.05 -6.66
N LEU A 124 4.72 3.21 -6.38
CA LEU A 124 4.39 4.20 -7.41
C LEU A 124 5.65 5.00 -7.73
N VAL A 125 6.10 4.92 -8.99
CA VAL A 125 7.33 5.55 -9.49
C VAL A 125 6.98 6.51 -10.62
N GLY A 126 7.24 7.80 -10.44
CA GLY A 126 6.98 8.80 -11.48
C GLY A 126 7.13 10.25 -11.01
N SER A 127 6.75 11.18 -11.88
CA SER A 127 6.63 12.60 -11.52
C SER A 127 5.51 12.84 -10.52
N ALA A 128 5.49 14.01 -9.90
CA ALA A 128 4.40 14.43 -9.01
C ALA A 128 3.02 14.29 -9.68
N ASP A 129 2.86 14.76 -10.91
CA ASP A 129 1.59 14.70 -11.65
C ASP A 129 1.14 13.27 -11.95
N GLN A 130 2.08 12.40 -12.36
CA GLN A 130 1.78 10.99 -12.62
C GLN A 130 1.33 10.27 -11.34
N VAL A 131 2.01 10.54 -10.23
CA VAL A 131 1.70 9.96 -8.93
C VAL A 131 0.35 10.47 -8.42
N LEU A 132 0.08 11.77 -8.51
CA LEU A 132 -1.22 12.36 -8.17
C LEU A 132 -2.35 11.75 -9.02
N SER A 133 -2.13 11.61 -10.34
CA SER A 133 -3.08 10.98 -11.25
C SER A 133 -3.38 9.53 -10.85
N LYS A 134 -2.35 8.77 -10.49
CA LYS A 134 -2.52 7.37 -10.05
C LYS A 134 -3.27 7.28 -8.71
N ILE A 135 -2.98 8.16 -7.75
CA ILE A 135 -3.72 8.24 -6.49
C ILE A 135 -5.20 8.57 -6.76
N GLU A 136 -5.47 9.51 -7.66
CA GLU A 136 -6.83 9.88 -8.04
C GLU A 136 -7.57 8.73 -8.75
N ASP A 137 -6.90 7.96 -9.58
CA ASP A 137 -7.48 6.74 -10.16
C ASP A 137 -7.89 5.73 -9.08
N TYR A 138 -7.04 5.50 -8.08
CA TYR A 138 -7.39 4.63 -6.95
C TYR A 138 -8.55 5.20 -6.13
N LYS A 139 -8.61 6.52 -5.94
CA LYS A 139 -9.75 7.18 -5.30
C LYS A 139 -11.04 6.98 -6.07
N LYS A 140 -11.02 7.13 -7.40
CA LYS A 140 -12.18 6.87 -8.28
C LYS A 140 -12.66 5.43 -8.22
N MET A 141 -11.77 4.48 -7.96
CA MET A 141 -12.15 3.08 -7.71
C MET A 141 -12.89 2.88 -6.37
N GLY A 142 -12.77 3.83 -5.43
CA GLY A 142 -13.35 3.75 -4.09
C GLY A 142 -12.33 3.53 -2.97
N ILE A 143 -11.02 3.63 -3.25
CA ILE A 143 -9.97 3.54 -2.22
C ILE A 143 -9.84 4.90 -1.52
N ARG A 144 -9.98 4.91 -0.19
CA ARG A 144 -10.07 6.16 0.60
C ARG A 144 -8.98 6.29 1.66
N ALA A 145 -8.28 5.19 1.96
CA ALA A 145 -7.16 5.17 2.88
C ALA A 145 -5.88 4.74 2.16
N PHE A 146 -4.78 5.41 2.44
CA PHE A 146 -3.49 5.07 1.83
C PHE A 146 -2.42 4.95 2.91
N ILE A 147 -1.61 3.89 2.81
CA ILE A 147 -0.43 3.71 3.63
C ILE A 147 0.78 3.80 2.71
N PHE A 148 1.41 4.97 2.72
CA PHE A 148 2.60 5.27 1.92
C PHE A 148 3.89 4.99 2.70
N SER A 149 4.97 4.77 1.97
CA SER A 149 6.33 4.62 2.52
C SER A 149 7.37 4.75 1.41
N GLY A 150 8.59 5.17 1.72
CA GLY A 150 9.70 5.18 0.77
C GLY A 150 11.02 4.86 1.47
N TYR A 151 12.12 4.77 0.70
CA TYR A 151 13.46 4.60 1.24
C TYR A 151 14.45 5.66 0.71
N PRO A 152 15.27 6.23 1.61
CA PRO A 152 15.14 6.18 3.06
C PRO A 152 13.86 6.92 3.53
N HIS A 153 13.31 6.55 4.69
CA HIS A 153 11.94 6.94 5.05
C HIS A 153 11.75 8.43 5.30
N ILE A 154 12.74 9.11 5.89
CA ILE A 154 12.63 10.54 6.23
C ILE A 154 12.67 11.36 4.95
N GLU A 155 13.64 11.10 4.10
CA GLU A 155 13.90 11.79 2.84
C GLU A 155 12.74 11.60 1.87
N GLU A 156 12.23 10.36 1.72
CA GLU A 156 11.05 10.14 0.88
C GLU A 156 9.77 10.77 1.46
N ALA A 157 9.66 10.88 2.79
CA ALA A 157 8.56 11.62 3.41
C ALA A 157 8.66 13.13 3.14
N GLU A 158 9.87 13.70 3.12
CA GLU A 158 10.11 15.09 2.74
C GLU A 158 9.75 15.34 1.26
N TYR A 159 10.19 14.47 0.35
CA TYR A 159 9.81 14.55 -1.07
C TYR A 159 8.30 14.47 -1.26
N PHE A 160 7.64 13.48 -0.64
CA PHE A 160 6.19 13.34 -0.71
C PHE A 160 5.48 14.56 -0.10
N GLY A 161 5.96 15.04 1.05
CA GLY A 161 5.43 16.20 1.76
C GLY A 161 5.53 17.49 0.95
N LYS A 162 6.57 17.63 0.12
CA LYS A 162 6.77 18.77 -0.77
C LYS A 162 5.96 18.67 -2.07
N LEU A 163 5.99 17.50 -2.71
CA LEU A 163 5.54 17.35 -4.11
C LEU A 163 4.09 16.85 -4.24
N VAL A 164 3.58 16.09 -3.26
CA VAL A 164 2.29 15.39 -3.39
C VAL A 164 1.30 15.86 -2.33
N MET A 165 1.72 15.87 -1.06
CA MET A 165 0.86 16.18 0.08
C MET A 165 0.08 17.52 -0.06
N PRO A 166 0.64 18.62 -0.59
CA PRO A 166 -0.08 19.89 -0.73
C PRO A 166 -1.29 19.83 -1.68
N HIS A 167 -1.36 18.79 -2.52
CA HIS A 167 -2.42 18.58 -3.50
C HIS A 167 -3.46 17.54 -3.04
N LEU A 168 -3.31 16.99 -1.83
CA LEU A 168 -4.21 15.99 -1.29
C LEU A 168 -5.11 16.59 -0.21
N GLU A 169 -6.41 16.40 -0.37
CA GLU A 169 -7.36 16.57 0.73
C GLU A 169 -7.24 15.38 1.68
N THR A 170 -6.99 15.67 2.96
CA THR A 170 -6.84 14.63 3.98
C THR A 170 -7.92 14.75 5.05
N CYS A 171 -8.35 13.61 5.56
CA CYS A 171 -9.28 13.53 6.67
C CYS A 171 -8.89 12.36 7.57
N SER A 172 -9.42 12.36 8.79
CA SER A 172 -9.33 11.22 9.69
C SER A 172 -10.64 10.45 9.64
N LEU A 173 -10.64 9.25 9.05
CA LEU A 173 -11.85 8.41 8.92
C LEU A 173 -12.58 8.18 10.27
N PRO A 174 -11.88 7.95 11.41
CA PRO A 174 -12.56 7.89 12.70
C PRO A 174 -13.36 9.15 13.05
N HIS A 175 -12.88 10.34 12.69
CA HIS A 175 -13.63 11.58 12.89
C HIS A 175 -14.80 11.68 11.91
N THR A 176 -14.56 11.40 10.62
CA THR A 176 -15.61 11.43 9.58
C THR A 176 -16.77 10.50 9.91
N TYR A 177 -16.49 9.36 10.55
CA TYR A 177 -17.51 8.38 10.97
C TYR A 177 -18.02 8.56 12.39
N GLY A 178 -17.57 9.58 13.13
CA GLY A 178 -18.00 9.80 14.51
C GLY A 178 -17.62 8.65 15.46
N ARG A 179 -16.50 7.98 15.18
CA ARG A 179 -16.00 6.81 15.92
C ARG A 179 -14.85 7.14 16.87
N VAL A 180 -14.55 8.42 17.06
CA VAL A 180 -13.62 8.87 18.09
C VAL A 180 -14.32 8.76 19.45
N PRO A 181 -13.81 7.95 20.40
CA PRO A 181 -14.39 7.86 21.72
C PRO A 181 -14.41 9.21 22.43
N ALA A 182 -15.51 9.53 23.14
CA ALA A 182 -15.62 10.78 23.91
C ALA A 182 -14.63 10.87 25.09
N ALA A 183 -14.14 9.72 25.55
CA ALA A 183 -13.13 9.62 26.59
C ALA A 183 -12.13 8.51 26.24
N THR A 184 -10.93 8.58 26.81
CA THR A 184 -9.91 7.57 26.66
C THR A 184 -10.45 6.19 27.06
N PRO A 185 -10.50 5.21 26.13
CA PRO A 185 -11.09 3.92 26.44
C PRO A 185 -10.18 3.14 27.39
N LEU A 186 -10.75 2.30 28.25
CA LEU A 186 -9.99 1.48 29.20
C LEU A 186 -9.33 0.28 28.48
N THR A 187 -8.36 0.57 27.62
CA THR A 187 -7.57 -0.44 26.91
C THR A 187 -6.14 -0.46 27.44
N PRO A 188 -5.38 -1.56 27.29
CA PRO A 188 -3.98 -1.61 27.68
C PRO A 188 -3.11 -0.50 27.06
N LEU A 189 -3.41 -0.10 25.82
CA LEU A 189 -2.73 1.00 25.11
C LEU A 189 -3.02 2.38 25.72
N ALA A 190 -4.20 2.57 26.31
CA ALA A 190 -4.63 3.85 26.86
C ALA A 190 -4.38 3.97 28.38
N ALA A 191 -4.61 2.90 29.13
CA ALA A 191 -4.51 2.86 30.59
C ALA A 191 -3.15 2.33 31.10
N GLY A 192 -2.33 1.75 30.21
CA GLY A 192 -1.00 1.26 30.56
C GLY A 192 -0.04 2.41 30.90
N ALA A 193 0.82 2.21 31.90
CA ALA A 193 1.91 3.14 32.18
C ALA A 193 2.84 3.21 30.96
N ARG A 194 2.94 4.39 30.32
CA ARG A 194 3.91 4.62 29.24
C ARG A 194 5.31 4.54 29.84
N ARG A 195 6.15 3.67 29.28
CA ARG A 195 7.58 3.57 29.61
C ARG A 195 8.39 4.15 28.46
#